data_AF-A0A1P8UXL4-F1
#
_entry.id   AF-A0A1P8UXL4-F1
#
_cell.length_a   1.000
_cell.length_b   1.000
_cell.length_c   1.000
_cell.angle_alpha   90.00
_cell.angle_beta   90.00
_cell.angle_gamma   90.00
#
_symmetry.space_group_name_H-M   'P 1'
#
loop_
_entity.id
_entity.type
_entity.pdbx_description
1 polymer ?
#
loop_
_entity_poly.entity_id
_entity_poly.type
_entity_poly.pdbx_seq_one_letter_code
_entity_poly.pdbx_strand_id
1 'polypeptide(L)' 'MQLRDDQTISQRVAILEEALAKVLDRDGTMAVEQFDKPGILAVLVPEIGSYDTRRAHMLSDIARELEVLLS' A
#
# COMPACT_ATOMS: atom_id res chain seq x y z
N MET A 1 -7.89 -8.99 -9.98
CA MET A 1 -6.51 -9.51 -9.92
C MET A 1 -6.50 -10.72 -9.01
N GLN A 2 -5.76 -11.76 -9.37
CA GLN A 2 -5.66 -12.99 -8.59
C GLN A 2 -4.17 -13.32 -8.39
N LEU A 3 -3.79 -13.62 -7.15
CA LEU A 3 -2.46 -14.13 -6.82
C LEU A 3 -2.34 -15.56 -7.35
N ARG A 4 -1.19 -15.89 -7.92
CA ARG A 4 -0.90 -17.21 -8.48
C ARG A 4 0.48 -17.68 -8.02
N ASP A 5 0.60 -18.99 -7.81
CA ASP A 5 1.82 -19.60 -7.30
C ASP A 5 2.98 -19.59 -8.31
N ASP A 6 2.69 -19.37 -9.60
CA ASP A 6 3.67 -19.28 -10.68
C ASP A 6 4.32 -17.88 -10.80
N GLN A 7 3.88 -16.91 -10.00
CA GLN A 7 4.36 -15.54 -10.05
C GLN A 7 5.65 -15.37 -9.23
N THR A 8 6.55 -14.54 -9.74
CA THR A 8 7.70 -14.06 -8.96
C THR A 8 7.22 -13.23 -7.76
N ILE A 9 8.01 -13.19 -6.69
CA ILE A 9 7.74 -12.33 -5.52
C ILE A 9 7.46 -10.89 -5.95
N SER A 10 8.26 -10.35 -6.88
CA SER A 10 8.07 -8.98 -7.38
C SER A 10 6.70 -8.76 -8.07
N GLN A 11 6.20 -9.75 -8.80
CA GLN A 11 4.88 -9.68 -9.42
C GLN A 11 3.76 -9.74 -8.39
N ARG A 12 3.90 -10.61 -7.37
CA ARG A 12 2.92 -10.72 -6.28
C ARG A 12 2.86 -9.43 -5.47
N VAL A 13 4.01 -8.84 -5.13
CA VAL A 13 4.10 -7.54 -4.48
C VAL A 13 3.41 -6.44 -5.29
N ALA A 14 3.63 -6.37 -6.61
CA ALA A 14 2.96 -5.37 -7.45
C ALA A 14 1.43 -5.53 -7.48
N ILE A 15 0.93 -6.77 -7.48
CA ILE A 15 -0.51 -7.05 -7.41
C ILE A 15 -1.08 -6.61 -6.06
N LEU A 16 -0.38 -6.92 -4.96
CA LEU A 16 -0.77 -6.53 -3.61
C LEU A 16 -0.77 -5.01 -3.45
N GLU A 17 0.24 -4.32 -3.97
CA GLU A 17 0.32 -2.85 -3.99
C GLU A 17 -0.89 -2.23 -4.72
N GLU A 18 -1.26 -2.71 -5.91
CA GLU A 18 -2.43 -2.21 -6.63
C GLU A 18 -3.74 -2.49 -5.87
N ALA A 19 -3.86 -3.67 -5.24
CA ALA A 19 -5.02 -4.01 -4.43
C ALA A 19 -5.14 -3.11 -3.19
N LEU A 20 -4.02 -2.85 -2.50
CA LEU A 20 -3.94 -1.96 -1.36
C LEU A 20 -4.35 -0.53 -1.74
N ALA A 21 -3.88 -0.01 -2.88
CA ALA A 21 -4.25 1.32 -3.34
C ALA A 21 -5.77 1.49 -3.44
N LYS A 22 -6.48 0.47 -3.93
CA LYS A 22 -7.95 0.51 -4.09
C LYS A 22 -8.70 0.33 -2.76
N VAL A 23 -8.17 -0.47 -1.85
CA VAL A 23 -8.84 -0.78 -0.57
C VAL A 23 -8.64 0.35 0.43
N LEU A 24 -7.44 0.92 0.49
CA LEU A 24 -7.07 1.94 1.47
C LEU A 24 -7.66 3.32 1.13
N ASP A 25 -7.91 3.61 -0.16
CA ASP A 25 -8.50 4.89 -0.60
C ASP A 25 -10.04 4.87 -0.63
N ARG A 26 -10.69 3.92 0.06
CA ARG A 26 -12.12 3.62 -0.15
C ARG A 26 -13.10 4.56 0.54
N ASP A 27 -12.77 5.06 1.73
CA ASP A 27 -13.71 5.79 2.60
C ASP A 27 -13.19 7.16 3.06
N GLY A 28 -12.06 7.61 2.54
CA GLY A 28 -11.46 8.91 2.84
C GLY A 28 -10.84 9.03 4.24
N THR A 29 -10.83 7.94 5.03
CA THR A 29 -10.10 7.91 6.32
C THR A 29 -8.60 7.82 6.12
N MET A 30 -8.19 7.16 5.04
CA MET A 30 -6.84 7.07 4.52
C MET A 30 -6.83 7.63 3.10
N ALA A 31 -5.72 8.23 2.70
CA ALA A 31 -5.52 8.74 1.35
C ALA A 31 -4.31 8.05 0.73
N VAL A 32 -4.46 7.53 -0.49
CA VAL A 32 -3.33 6.96 -1.24
C VAL A 32 -2.87 7.98 -2.26
N GLU A 33 -1.63 8.44 -2.13
CA GLU A 33 -1.09 9.51 -2.95
C GLU A 33 0.32 9.17 -3.46
N GLN A 34 0.74 9.87 -4.53
CA GLN A 34 2.15 9.83 -4.92
C GLN A 34 3.00 10.47 -3.82
N PHE A 35 4.08 9.79 -3.43
CA PHE A 35 4.94 10.22 -2.35
C PHE A 35 6.39 10.23 -2.80
N ASP A 36 7.08 11.35 -2.57
CA ASP A 36 8.48 11.63 -2.97
C ASP A 36 8.71 11.70 -4.50
N LYS A 37 8.40 10.63 -5.25
CA LYS A 37 8.69 10.52 -6.69
C LYS A 37 7.52 9.94 -7.50
N PRO A 38 7.44 10.26 -8.81
CA PRO A 38 6.46 9.65 -9.69
C PRO A 38 6.53 8.13 -9.65
N GLY A 39 5.37 7.49 -9.49
CA GLY A 39 5.24 6.04 -9.45
C GLY A 39 5.48 5.40 -8.07
N ILE A 40 5.85 6.17 -7.04
CA ILE A 40 5.89 5.68 -5.66
C ILE A 40 4.59 6.07 -4.96
N LEU A 41 3.85 5.09 -4.46
CA LEU A 41 2.61 5.30 -3.74
C LEU A 41 2.81 5.12 -2.24
N ALA A 42 2.21 6.00 -1.45
CA ALA A 42 2.11 5.84 -0.01
C ALA A 42 0.66 6.04 0.45
N VAL A 43 0.29 5.33 1.51
CA VAL A 43 -0.93 5.60 2.25
C VAL A 43 -0.61 6.61 3.36
N LEU A 44 -1.36 7.69 3.39
CA LEU A 44 -1.30 8.73 4.40
C LEU A 44 -2.30 8.39 5.51
N VAL A 45 -1.77 8.05 6.68
CA VAL A 45 -2.56 7.68 7.87
C VAL A 45 -2.49 8.82 8.88
N PRO A 46 -3.62 9.32 9.42
CA PRO A 46 -3.62 10.30 10.49
C PRO A 46 -2.83 9.80 11.71
N GLU A 47 -2.02 10.66 12.31
CA GLU A 47 -1.33 10.29 13.55
C GLU A 47 -2.31 10.27 14.73
N ILE A 48 -2.13 9.31 15.63
CA ILE A 48 -2.96 9.21 16.84
C ILE A 48 -2.74 10.47 17.68
N GLY A 49 -3.82 11.23 17.90
CA GLY A 49 -3.79 12.47 18.69
C GLY A 49 -3.49 13.74 17.87
N SER A 50 -3.33 13.64 16.55
CA SER A 50 -3.16 14.79 15.66
C SER A 50 -3.93 14.57 14.36
N TYR A 51 -4.96 15.40 14.15
CA TYR A 51 -5.76 15.34 12.91
C TYR A 51 -5.06 16.03 11.73
N ASP A 52 -4.07 16.87 12.00
CA ASP A 52 -3.38 17.69 11.00
C ASP A 52 -2.07 17.05 10.50
N THR A 53 -1.50 16.10 11.25
CA THR A 53 -0.30 15.37 10.82
C THR A 53 -0.68 13.99 10.28
N ARG A 54 -0.12 13.66 9.12
CA ARG A 54 -0.27 12.36 8.48
C ARG A 54 1.09 11.71 8.34
N ARG A 55 1.14 10.41 8.64
CA ARG A 55 2.30 9.58 8.40
C ARG A 55 2.13 8.84 7.09
N ALA A 56 3.15 8.92 6.24
CA ALA A 56 3.21 8.16 5.00
C ALA A 56 3.77 6.76 5.25
N HIS A 57 3.10 5.75 4.71
CA HIS A 57 3.57 4.37 4.65
C HIS A 57 3.62 3.91 3.19
N MET A 58 4.79 3.52 2.71
CA MET A 58 4.97 3.10 1.32
C MET A 58 4.15 1.83 1.05
N LEU A 59 3.36 1.83 -0.03
CA LEU A 59 2.53 0.66 -0.36
C LEU A 59 3.37 -0.56 -0.72
N SER A 60 4.52 -0.36 -1.36
CA SER A 60 5.45 -1.44 -1.73
C SER A 60 6.05 -2.16 -0.51
N ASP A 61 6.29 -1.44 0.59
CA ASP A 61 6.75 -2.04 1.85
C ASP A 61 5.63 -2.87 2.50
N ILE A 62 4.41 -2.31 2.58
CA ILE A 62 3.23 -3.04 3.10
C ILE A 62 2.94 -4.29 2.25
N ALA A 63 3.00 -4.16 0.92
CA ALA A 63 2.79 -5.26 -0.01
C ALA A 63 3.83 -6.38 0.17
N ARG A 64 5.10 -6.03 0.44
CA ARG A 64 6.14 -7.00 0.76
C ARG A 64 5.88 -7.72 2.07
N GLU A 65 5.47 -7.01 3.12
CA GLU A 65 5.14 -7.64 4.40
C GLU A 65 3.94 -8.59 4.27
N LEU A 66 2.90 -8.18 3.54
CA LEU A 66 1.75 -9.04 3.26
C LEU A 66 2.14 -10.28 2.46
N GLU A 67 3.02 -10.15 1.49
CA GLU A 67 3.51 -11.29 0.71
C GLU A 67 4.21 -12.34 1.59
N VAL A 68 4.98 -11.90 2.59
CA VAL A 68 5.60 -12.80 3.58
C VAL A 68 4.56 -13.49 4.46
N LEU A 69 3.49 -12.79 4.86
CA LEU A 69 2.42 -13.36 5.69
C LEU A 69 1.51 -14.33 4.95
N LEU A 70 1.37 -14.17 3.63
CA LEU A 70 0.50 -14.97 2.77
C LEU A 70 1.20 -16.17 2.12
N SER A 71 2.52 -16.30 2.28
CA SER A 71 3.34 -17.39 1.74
C SER A 71 3.56 -18.49 2.77
#